data_AF-A0A9W8AX15-F1
#
_entry.id   AF-A0A9W8AX15-F1
#
_cell.length_a   1.000
_cell.length_b   1.000
_cell.length_c   1.000
_cell.angle_alpha   90.00
_cell.angle_beta   90.00
_cell.angle_gamma   90.00
#
_symmetry.space_group_name_H-M   'P 1'
#
loop_
_entity.id
_entity.type
_entity.pdbx_description
1 polymer ?
#
loop_
_entity_poly.entity_id
_entity_poly.type
_entity_poly.pdbx_seq_one_letter_code
_entity_poly.pdbx_strand_id
1 'polypeptide(L)'
;TNFKSSVSSVMHTIAPPIPEHDVYNVYHALNLDQVAGLDEVVYRAFDQVLEHYRAGEVLTKPSKAFKHAKEFHVRQGDKLALPRGYEEAFHRAEAIVDLMIKDDCHHVLKRQSDSSPPSDQHQHHHHSERALDSVVRNCPLLFVLQPCVVSPIMGTELMVVCGVLVDPVNDIHIRNTSQSLSVRSWTAHYKDPDTMEYGLLIDNAQLCIREMAHEYLARRNHYHHANQHH
;
A
#
# COMPACT_ATOMS: atom_id res chain seq x y z
N THR A 1 24.35 -4.17 -64.69
CA THR A 1 23.40 -5.21 -64.24
C THR A 1 24.01 -5.81 -62.97
N ASN A 2 23.47 -5.71 -61.76
CA ASN A 2 22.08 -5.70 -61.29
C ASN A 2 21.93 -4.83 -60.02
N PHE A 3 20.82 -4.11 -59.97
CA PHE A 3 20.13 -3.66 -58.76
C PHE A 3 19.35 -4.84 -58.16
N LYS A 4 19.27 -4.93 -56.82
CA LYS A 4 18.25 -5.60 -55.95
C LYS A 4 18.95 -6.02 -54.64
N SER A 5 18.49 -5.77 -53.41
CA SER A 5 17.43 -4.99 -52.76
C SER A 5 17.84 -5.01 -51.26
N SER A 6 17.71 -3.93 -50.49
CA SER A 6 16.63 -3.73 -49.48
C SER A 6 16.33 -5.01 -48.66
N VAL A 7 16.34 -5.05 -47.33
CA VAL A 7 15.69 -4.15 -46.36
C VAL A 7 16.30 -4.38 -44.96
N SER A 8 16.21 -3.34 -44.12
CA SER A 8 16.56 -3.28 -42.70
C SER A 8 16.25 -4.53 -41.88
N SER A 9 17.28 -5.08 -41.22
CA SER A 9 17.06 -5.76 -39.95
C SER A 9 16.76 -4.69 -38.90
N VAL A 10 15.51 -4.23 -38.87
CA VAL A 10 14.94 -3.69 -37.65
C VAL A 10 14.96 -4.88 -36.70
N MET A 11 15.92 -4.90 -35.78
CA MET A 11 15.74 -5.70 -34.57
C MET A 11 14.45 -5.18 -33.96
N HIS A 12 13.37 -5.92 -34.16
CA HIS A 12 12.24 -5.85 -33.27
C HIS A 12 12.77 -6.31 -31.92
N THR A 13 13.21 -5.35 -31.12
CA THR A 13 13.07 -5.44 -29.67
C THR A 13 11.57 -5.56 -29.45
N ILE A 14 11.06 -6.77 -29.59
CA ILE A 14 9.74 -7.14 -29.09
C ILE A 14 9.92 -6.94 -27.60
N ALA A 15 9.45 -5.79 -27.10
CA ALA A 15 9.28 -5.62 -25.68
C ALA A 15 8.52 -6.87 -25.21
N PRO A 16 9.01 -7.59 -24.19
CA PRO A 16 8.27 -8.72 -23.64
C PRO A 16 6.81 -8.26 -23.45
N PRO A 17 5.81 -9.08 -23.82
CA PRO A 17 4.40 -8.70 -23.71
C PRO A 17 4.19 -8.06 -22.34
N ILE A 18 3.73 -6.81 -22.28
CA ILE A 18 3.48 -6.10 -21.01
C ILE A 18 2.49 -6.99 -20.26
N PRO A 19 2.91 -7.71 -19.22
CA PRO A 19 1.96 -8.53 -18.49
C PRO A 19 1.10 -7.58 -17.66
N GLU A 20 -0.18 -7.93 -17.57
CA GLU A 20 -0.87 -7.99 -16.27
C GLU A 20 -1.23 -6.63 -15.65
N HIS A 21 -2.50 -6.23 -15.82
CA HIS A 21 -3.09 -5.21 -14.96
C HIS A 21 -3.16 -5.77 -13.53
N ASP A 22 -2.17 -5.41 -12.71
CA ASP A 22 -2.27 -5.64 -11.27
C ASP A 22 -3.36 -4.73 -10.70
N VAL A 23 -4.19 -5.28 -9.81
CA VAL A 23 -5.16 -4.52 -9.03
C VAL A 23 -4.72 -4.53 -7.57
N TYR A 24 -4.20 -3.40 -7.12
CA TYR A 24 -3.72 -3.19 -5.77
C TYR A 24 -4.90 -2.92 -4.84
N ASN A 25 -5.28 -3.93 -4.06
CA ASN A 25 -6.34 -3.85 -3.08
C ASN A 25 -5.74 -3.39 -1.74
N VAL A 26 -5.72 -2.08 -1.52
CA VAL A 26 -5.20 -1.46 -0.30
C VAL A 26 -6.27 -1.48 0.78
N TYR A 27 -6.10 -2.35 1.77
CA TYR A 27 -6.85 -2.34 3.01
C TYR A 27 -6.16 -1.42 3.99
N HIS A 28 -6.87 -0.47 4.57
CA HIS A 28 -6.24 0.53 5.43
C HIS A 28 -6.92 0.71 6.79
N ALA A 29 -6.10 0.93 7.82
CA ALA A 29 -6.53 1.29 9.17
C ALA A 29 -5.81 2.57 9.61
N LEU A 30 -6.57 3.65 9.78
CA LEU A 30 -6.00 4.97 10.03
C LEU A 30 -6.43 5.39 11.43
N ASN A 31 -5.52 5.37 12.40
CA ASN A 31 -5.77 5.80 13.78
C ASN A 31 -5.79 7.35 13.88
N LEU A 32 -6.62 7.97 13.06
CA LEU A 32 -6.78 9.42 12.87
C LEU A 32 -8.27 9.75 12.71
N ASP A 33 -9.13 9.13 13.53
CA ASP A 33 -10.59 9.00 13.33
C ASP A 33 -11.38 10.31 13.14
N GLN A 34 -10.86 11.47 13.58
CA GLN A 34 -11.57 12.75 13.40
C GLN A 34 -11.07 13.56 12.21
N VAL A 35 -10.11 13.03 11.44
CA VAL A 35 -9.59 13.67 10.24
C VAL A 35 -10.37 13.14 9.05
N ALA A 36 -11.26 13.98 8.52
CA ALA A 36 -12.10 13.62 7.38
C ALA A 36 -11.27 13.43 6.10
N GLY A 37 -11.75 12.56 5.20
CA GLY A 37 -11.19 12.40 3.86
C GLY A 37 -9.81 11.72 3.77
N LEU A 38 -9.33 11.13 4.86
CA LEU A 38 -8.10 10.34 4.81
C LEU A 38 -8.19 9.13 3.86
N ASP A 39 -9.38 8.55 3.69
CA ASP A 39 -9.61 7.48 2.71
C ASP A 39 -9.29 7.95 1.28
N GLU A 40 -9.69 9.18 0.92
CA GLU A 40 -9.36 9.76 -0.38
C GLU A 40 -7.87 10.12 -0.49
N VAL A 41 -7.24 10.52 0.62
CA VAL A 41 -5.79 10.77 0.67
C VAL A 41 -5.01 9.48 0.39
N VAL A 42 -5.39 8.36 1.02
CA VAL A 42 -4.79 7.04 0.75
C VAL A 42 -4.97 6.67 -0.72
N TYR A 43 -6.20 6.77 -1.24
CA TYR A 43 -6.47 6.46 -2.65
C TYR A 43 -5.59 7.28 -3.59
N ARG A 44 -5.63 8.62 -3.47
CA ARG A 44 -4.88 9.51 -4.37
C ARG A 44 -3.37 9.33 -4.27
N ALA A 45 -2.87 9.11 -3.05
CA ALA A 45 -1.44 8.90 -2.85
C ALA A 45 -0.96 7.61 -3.53
N PHE A 46 -1.66 6.49 -3.36
CA PHE A 46 -1.30 5.25 -4.04
C PHE A 46 -1.51 5.33 -5.56
N ASP A 47 -2.61 5.92 -6.02
CA ASP A 47 -2.95 6.07 -7.43
C ASP A 47 -1.85 6.84 -8.19
N GLN A 48 -1.43 7.99 -7.66
CA GLN A 48 -0.34 8.80 -8.24
C GLN A 48 0.97 8.01 -8.35
N VAL A 49 1.29 7.22 -7.33
CA VAL A 49 2.52 6.42 -7.30
C VAL A 49 2.42 5.26 -8.29
N LEU A 50 1.31 4.52 -8.30
CA LEU A 50 1.11 3.40 -9.23
C LEU A 50 1.08 3.86 -10.69
N GLU A 51 0.48 5.02 -10.98
CA GLU A 51 0.54 5.67 -12.29
C GLU A 51 1.99 5.98 -12.69
N HIS A 52 2.78 6.54 -11.78
CA HIS A 52 4.20 6.85 -12.02
C HIS A 52 5.02 5.62 -12.42
N TYR A 53 4.79 4.47 -11.78
CA TYR A 53 5.45 3.20 -12.14
C TYR A 53 4.74 2.42 -13.24
N ARG A 54 3.58 2.88 -13.73
CA ARG A 54 2.70 2.14 -14.67
C ARG A 54 2.38 0.72 -14.16
N ALA A 55 2.17 0.61 -12.85
CA ALA A 55 2.12 -0.69 -12.17
C ALA A 55 0.72 -1.34 -12.20
N GLY A 56 -0.35 -0.56 -12.31
CA GLY A 56 -1.72 -1.09 -12.32
C GLY A 56 -2.75 -0.13 -11.76
N GLU A 57 -3.90 -0.67 -11.34
CA GLU A 57 -5.01 0.07 -10.74
C GLU A 57 -5.01 -0.08 -9.22
N VAL A 58 -5.53 0.93 -8.51
CA VAL A 58 -5.70 0.89 -7.06
C VAL A 58 -7.16 0.86 -6.64
N LEU A 59 -7.47 0.05 -5.64
CA LEU A 59 -8.72 0.06 -4.91
C LEU A 59 -8.42 0.17 -3.42
N THR A 60 -8.95 1.19 -2.75
CA THR A 60 -8.78 1.36 -1.31
C THR A 60 -10.03 0.91 -0.56
N LYS A 61 -9.83 0.30 0.61
CA LYS A 61 -10.90 -0.24 1.46
C LYS A 61 -10.55 0.00 2.92
N PRO A 62 -11.37 0.76 3.68
CA PRO A 62 -11.17 0.85 5.11
C PRO A 62 -11.35 -0.55 5.74
N SER A 63 -10.46 -0.88 6.67
CA SER A 63 -10.46 -2.16 7.37
C SER A 63 -11.74 -2.34 8.19
N LYS A 64 -12.43 -3.47 7.99
CA LYS A 64 -13.57 -3.85 8.82
C LYS A 64 -13.09 -4.38 10.17
N ALA A 65 -11.99 -5.13 10.17
CA ALA A 65 -11.36 -5.65 11.39
C ALA A 65 -11.06 -4.52 12.37
N PHE A 66 -10.35 -3.50 11.89
CA PHE A 66 -9.98 -2.32 12.67
C PHE A 66 -11.21 -1.56 13.16
N LYS A 67 -12.25 -1.38 12.32
CA LYS A 67 -13.49 -0.71 12.73
C LYS A 67 -14.15 -1.37 13.97
N HIS A 68 -13.99 -2.67 14.15
CA HIS A 68 -14.54 -3.41 15.28
C HIS A 68 -13.60 -3.51 16.49
N ALA A 69 -12.29 -3.33 16.29
CA ALA A 69 -11.26 -3.44 17.31
C ALA A 69 -11.04 -2.12 18.07
N LYS A 70 -12.02 -1.74 18.89
CA LYS A 70 -12.07 -0.44 19.60
C LYS A 70 -10.90 -0.19 20.54
N GLU A 71 -10.23 -1.23 21.01
CA GLU A 71 -9.04 -1.17 21.85
C GLU A 71 -7.82 -0.59 21.10
N PHE A 72 -7.81 -0.68 19.77
CA PHE A 72 -6.76 -0.11 18.93
C PHE A 72 -7.04 1.34 18.54
N HIS A 73 -8.26 1.83 18.74
CA HIS A 73 -8.63 3.20 18.40
C HIS A 73 -7.97 4.19 19.34
N VAL A 74 -7.33 5.20 18.78
CA VAL A 74 -6.84 6.35 19.55
C VAL A 74 -7.83 7.49 19.40
N ARG A 75 -8.42 7.91 20.51
CA ARG A 75 -9.27 9.10 20.52
C ARG A 75 -8.42 10.36 20.41
N GLN A 76 -8.58 11.06 19.29
CA GLN A 76 -7.94 12.36 19.07
C GLN A 76 -8.34 13.38 20.15
N GLY A 77 -7.35 14.14 20.63
CA GLY A 77 -7.49 15.00 21.81
C GLY A 77 -7.10 14.35 23.14
N ASP A 78 -7.10 13.01 23.23
CA ASP A 78 -6.57 12.30 24.40
C ASP A 78 -5.10 11.95 24.19
N LYS A 79 -4.23 12.83 24.70
CA LYS A 79 -2.78 12.60 24.65
C LYS A 79 -2.35 11.36 25.44
N LEU A 80 -3.12 10.94 26.45
CA LEU A 80 -2.79 9.75 27.25
C LEU A 80 -3.08 8.45 26.48
N ALA A 81 -3.90 8.50 25.42
CA ALA A 81 -4.22 7.36 24.59
C ALA A 81 -3.18 7.06 23.50
N LEU A 82 -2.25 8.00 23.24
CA LEU A 82 -1.19 7.83 22.24
C LEU A 82 -0.05 6.95 22.78
N PRO A 83 0.42 5.97 21.99
CA PRO A 83 1.67 5.26 22.29
C PRO A 83 2.84 6.22 22.49
N ARG A 84 3.77 5.87 23.38
CA ARG A 84 4.98 6.65 23.67
C ARG A 84 6.19 6.01 23.01
N GLY A 85 6.79 6.75 22.08
CA GLY A 85 7.94 6.29 21.32
C GLY A 85 7.57 5.48 20.07
N TYR A 86 8.55 5.33 19.19
CA TYR A 86 8.39 4.65 17.91
C TYR A 86 8.09 3.16 18.05
N GLU A 87 8.78 2.45 18.95
CA GLU A 87 8.64 1.00 19.11
C GLU A 87 7.22 0.60 19.52
N GLU A 88 6.64 1.29 20.52
CA GLU A 88 5.27 1.02 20.95
C GLU A 88 4.26 1.31 19.83
N ALA A 89 4.49 2.36 19.07
CA ALA A 89 3.65 2.72 17.93
C ALA A 89 3.70 1.68 16.81
N PHE A 90 4.89 1.21 16.44
CA PHE A 90 5.05 0.18 15.43
C PHE A 90 4.45 -1.15 15.89
N HIS A 91 4.71 -1.59 17.12
CA HIS A 91 4.09 -2.81 17.65
C HIS A 91 2.56 -2.74 17.63
N ARG A 92 1.98 -1.58 17.97
CA ARG A 92 0.54 -1.39 17.89
C ARG A 92 0.03 -1.43 16.43
N ALA A 93 0.75 -0.79 15.51
CA ALA A 93 0.40 -0.81 14.09
C ALA A 93 0.46 -2.22 13.50
N GLU A 94 1.48 -3.01 13.86
CA GLU A 94 1.63 -4.40 13.42
C GLU A 94 0.55 -5.32 13.99
N ALA A 95 0.19 -5.14 15.27
CA ALA A 95 -0.94 -5.86 15.84
C ALA A 95 -2.25 -5.57 15.09
N ILE A 96 -2.44 -4.35 14.58
CA ILE A 96 -3.58 -4.01 13.73
C ILE A 96 -3.47 -4.73 12.37
N VAL A 97 -2.29 -4.77 11.75
CA VAL A 97 -2.08 -5.53 10.50
C VAL A 97 -2.44 -7.00 10.69
N ASP A 98 -2.03 -7.63 11.79
CA ASP A 98 -2.33 -9.04 12.08
C ASP A 98 -3.84 -9.31 12.16
N LEU A 99 -4.61 -8.35 12.68
CA LEU A 99 -6.08 -8.42 12.67
C LEU A 99 -6.63 -8.30 11.25
N MET A 100 -6.12 -7.36 10.47
CA MET A 100 -6.56 -7.15 9.08
C MET A 100 -6.24 -8.35 8.18
N ILE A 101 -5.11 -9.04 8.39
CA ILE A 101 -4.76 -10.25 7.64
C ILE A 101 -5.83 -11.34 7.84
N LYS A 102 -6.27 -11.53 9.09
CA LYS A 102 -7.25 -12.56 9.46
C LYS A 102 -8.65 -12.28 8.91
N ASP A 103 -9.07 -11.02 8.91
CA ASP A 103 -10.47 -10.68 8.69
C ASP A 103 -10.73 -10.00 7.34
N ASP A 104 -9.82 -9.12 6.89
CA ASP A 104 -10.02 -8.33 5.67
C ASP A 104 -9.41 -9.01 4.43
N CYS A 105 -8.25 -9.66 4.58
CA CYS A 105 -7.51 -10.24 3.44
C CYS A 105 -7.69 -11.75 3.24
N HIS A 106 -8.25 -12.48 4.21
CA HIS A 106 -8.29 -13.95 4.18
C HIS A 106 -8.89 -14.55 2.90
N HIS A 107 -9.96 -13.95 2.36
CA HIS A 107 -10.57 -14.42 1.10
C HIS A 107 -9.70 -14.19 -0.13
N VAL A 108 -8.89 -13.13 -0.15
CA VAL A 108 -7.99 -12.83 -1.27
C VAL A 108 -6.81 -13.79 -1.25
N LEU A 109 -6.24 -14.03 -0.07
CA LEU A 109 -5.10 -14.94 0.11
C LEU A 109 -5.47 -16.38 -0.21
N LYS A 110 -6.65 -16.86 0.20
CA LYS A 110 -7.12 -18.22 -0.10
C LYS A 110 -7.32 -18.45 -1.60
N ARG A 111 -7.84 -17.45 -2.34
CA ARG A 111 -8.05 -17.59 -3.79
C ARG A 111 -6.73 -17.72 -4.57
N GLN A 112 -5.65 -17.12 -4.07
CA GLN A 112 -4.34 -17.22 -4.70
C GLN A 112 -3.63 -18.54 -4.40
N SER A 113 -3.84 -19.13 -3.21
CA SER A 113 -3.31 -20.46 -2.91
C SER A 113 -4.02 -21.55 -3.73
N ASP A 114 -5.31 -21.36 -4.02
CA ASP A 114 -6.11 -22.34 -4.77
C ASP A 114 -5.86 -22.30 -6.29
N SER A 115 -5.25 -21.21 -6.82
CA SER A 115 -4.84 -21.09 -8.22
C SER A 115 -3.49 -21.77 -8.51
N SER A 116 -3.38 -23.06 -8.18
CA SER A 116 -2.31 -23.93 -8.70
C SER A 116 -2.52 -24.17 -10.20
N PRO A 117 -1.47 -24.32 -11.04
CA PRO A 117 -1.63 -24.54 -12.47
C PRO A 117 -2.45 -25.82 -12.73
N PRO A 118 -3.34 -25.83 -13.73
CA PRO A 118 -4.09 -27.02 -14.08
C PRO A 118 -3.09 -28.12 -14.46
N SER A 119 -3.13 -29.21 -13.71
CA SER A 119 -2.36 -30.40 -14.00
C SER A 119 -2.73 -30.87 -15.42
N ASP A 120 -1.70 -31.07 -16.25
CA ASP A 120 -1.80 -31.58 -17.62
C ASP A 120 -2.77 -32.76 -17.72
N GLN A 121 -3.96 -32.50 -18.24
CA GLN A 121 -4.78 -33.52 -18.87
C GLN A 121 -4.94 -33.15 -20.34
N HIS A 122 -4.18 -33.87 -21.16
CA HIS A 122 -4.30 -33.93 -22.60
C HIS A 122 -5.77 -34.05 -23.03
N GLN A 123 -6.33 -32.99 -23.63
CA GLN A 123 -7.39 -33.14 -24.64
C GLN A 123 -7.14 -32.18 -25.80
N HIS A 124 -6.79 -32.77 -26.93
CA HIS A 124 -6.76 -32.15 -28.24
C HIS A 124 -8.15 -31.61 -28.60
N HIS A 125 -8.30 -30.30 -28.78
CA HIS A 125 -9.26 -29.76 -29.74
C HIS A 125 -8.71 -28.51 -30.45
N HIS A 126 -8.87 -28.52 -31.77
CA HIS A 126 -8.42 -27.52 -32.73
C HIS A 126 -9.25 -26.23 -32.65
N HIS A 127 -8.56 -25.11 -32.90
CA HIS A 127 -9.05 -23.81 -33.38
C HIS A 127 -10.16 -23.11 -32.59
N SER A 128 -9.77 -22.12 -31.78
CA SER A 128 -10.37 -20.79 -31.84
C SER A 128 -9.40 -19.75 -31.30
N GLU A 129 -9.61 -18.50 -31.69
CA GLU A 129 -8.77 -17.31 -31.49
C GLU A 129 -8.14 -17.20 -30.10
N ARG A 130 -6.83 -16.91 -30.06
CA ARG A 130 -6.11 -16.53 -28.83
C ARG A 130 -6.67 -15.20 -28.33
N ALA A 131 -7.75 -15.23 -27.57
CA ALA A 131 -7.96 -14.25 -26.53
C ALA A 131 -6.73 -14.31 -25.64
N LEU A 132 -5.92 -13.24 -25.62
CA LEU A 132 -4.98 -13.01 -24.54
C LEU A 132 -5.84 -12.86 -23.28
N ASP A 133 -6.10 -13.96 -22.57
CA ASP A 133 -6.62 -13.92 -21.21
C ASP A 133 -5.53 -13.23 -20.37
N SER A 134 -5.63 -11.91 -20.27
CA SER A 134 -4.82 -11.14 -19.34
C SER A 134 -5.28 -11.51 -17.94
N VAL A 135 -4.50 -12.36 -17.27
CA VAL A 135 -4.76 -12.72 -15.88
C VAL A 135 -4.56 -11.46 -15.04
N VAL A 136 -5.66 -10.87 -14.58
CA VAL A 136 -5.64 -9.75 -13.62
C VAL A 136 -5.17 -10.29 -12.27
N ARG A 137 -4.04 -9.77 -11.78
CA ARG A 137 -3.47 -10.18 -10.49
C ARG A 137 -3.95 -9.25 -9.39
N ASN A 138 -4.61 -9.80 -8.39
CA ASN A 138 -5.02 -9.04 -7.21
C ASN A 138 -3.84 -8.93 -6.23
N CYS A 139 -3.44 -7.73 -5.86
CA CYS A 139 -2.32 -7.51 -4.94
C CYS A 139 -2.86 -6.96 -3.62
N PRO A 140 -3.07 -7.79 -2.58
CA PRO A 140 -3.54 -7.29 -1.30
C PRO A 140 -2.42 -6.51 -0.61
N LEU A 141 -2.70 -5.27 -0.24
CA LEU A 141 -1.82 -4.45 0.57
C LEU A 141 -2.54 -4.09 1.86
N LEU A 142 -1.87 -4.26 3.00
CA LEU A 142 -2.38 -3.84 4.30
C LEU A 142 -1.59 -2.65 4.78
N PHE A 143 -2.29 -1.56 5.11
CA PHE A 143 -1.68 -0.29 5.43
C PHE A 143 -2.23 0.27 6.74
N VAL A 144 -1.36 0.67 7.66
CA VAL A 144 -1.75 1.22 8.96
C VAL A 144 -1.02 2.52 9.21
N LEU A 145 -1.76 3.55 9.64
CA LEU A 145 -1.19 4.77 10.21
C LEU A 145 -1.50 4.81 11.71
N GLN A 146 -0.45 4.89 12.53
CA GLN A 146 -0.51 4.94 13.98
C GLN A 146 0.21 6.19 14.50
N PRO A 147 -0.50 7.21 14.99
CA PRO A 147 0.12 8.35 15.65
C PRO A 147 0.75 7.93 16.98
N CYS A 148 1.83 8.60 17.35
CA CYS A 148 2.51 8.45 18.62
C CYS A 148 3.12 9.77 19.11
N VAL A 149 3.45 9.82 20.40
CA VAL A 149 4.23 10.92 20.99
C VAL A 149 5.67 10.49 21.17
N VAL A 150 6.61 11.33 20.73
CA VAL A 150 8.05 11.14 20.92
C VAL A 150 8.66 12.32 21.65
N SER A 151 9.69 12.07 22.45
CA SER A 151 10.41 13.11 23.21
C SER A 151 11.89 13.06 22.86
N PRO A 152 12.31 13.67 21.73
CA PRO A 152 13.71 13.63 21.31
C PRO A 152 14.62 14.44 22.24
N ILE A 153 14.06 15.45 22.91
CA ILE A 153 14.74 16.31 23.88
C ILE A 153 13.88 16.35 25.14
N MET A 154 14.52 16.29 26.31
CA MET A 154 13.83 16.36 27.60
C MET A 154 12.93 17.61 27.68
N GLY A 155 11.63 17.40 27.96
CA GLY A 155 10.65 18.47 28.06
C GLY A 155 9.98 18.88 26.75
N THR A 156 10.40 18.33 25.61
CA THR A 156 9.76 18.56 24.31
C THR A 156 9.07 17.29 23.84
N GLU A 157 7.76 17.36 23.63
CA GLU A 157 6.98 16.28 23.03
C GLU A 157 6.55 16.67 21.63
N LEU A 158 6.77 15.77 20.67
CA LEU A 158 6.38 15.88 19.28
C LEU A 158 5.43 14.73 18.94
N MET A 159 4.52 14.99 18.00
CA MET A 159 3.67 13.97 17.40
C MET A 159 4.35 13.45 16.13
N VAL A 160 4.35 12.14 15.93
CA VAL A 160 4.76 11.51 14.67
C VAL A 160 3.69 10.51 14.26
N VAL A 161 3.48 10.31 12.97
CA VAL A 161 2.65 9.24 12.45
C VAL A 161 3.57 8.10 12.00
N CYS A 162 3.42 6.93 12.60
CA CYS A 162 4.13 5.72 12.20
C CYS A 162 3.28 4.95 11.18
N GLY A 163 3.85 4.64 10.02
CA GLY A 163 3.22 3.88 8.97
C GLY A 163 3.76 2.46 8.89
N VAL A 164 2.86 1.48 8.73
CA VAL A 164 3.21 0.07 8.43
C VAL A 164 2.48 -0.36 7.16
N LEU A 165 3.22 -0.94 6.21
CA LEU A 165 2.68 -1.48 4.96
C LEU A 165 3.16 -2.90 4.79
N VAL A 166 2.22 -3.81 4.55
CA VAL A 166 2.47 -5.24 4.38
C VAL A 166 1.84 -5.76 3.11
N ASP A 167 2.66 -6.45 2.31
CA ASP A 167 2.21 -7.35 1.26
C ASP A 167 2.47 -8.80 1.74
N PRO A 168 1.42 -9.51 2.19
CA PRO A 168 1.56 -10.86 2.72
C PRO A 168 1.84 -11.91 1.65
N VAL A 169 1.66 -11.59 0.36
CA VAL A 169 1.87 -12.52 -0.75
C VAL A 169 3.34 -12.55 -1.14
N ASN A 170 3.98 -11.39 -1.17
CA ASN A 170 5.38 -11.23 -1.52
C ASN A 170 6.31 -11.10 -0.31
N ASP A 171 5.78 -11.25 0.91
CA ASP A 171 6.50 -11.09 2.19
C ASP A 171 7.24 -9.74 2.29
N ILE A 172 6.61 -8.67 1.81
CA ILE A 172 7.18 -7.33 1.87
C ILE A 172 6.62 -6.62 3.09
N HIS A 173 7.53 -6.20 3.98
CA HIS A 173 7.21 -5.44 5.18
C HIS A 173 7.94 -4.10 5.20
N ILE A 174 7.20 -2.99 5.28
CA ILE A 174 7.73 -1.63 5.30
C ILE A 174 7.23 -0.91 6.55
N ARG A 175 8.16 -0.28 7.26
CA ARG A 175 7.90 0.66 8.36
C ARG A 175 8.47 2.02 7.97
N ASN A 176 7.70 3.07 8.15
CA ASN A 176 8.18 4.44 7.97
C ASN A 176 7.57 5.38 9.02
N THR A 177 8.08 6.59 9.15
CA THR A 177 7.58 7.63 10.04
C THR A 177 7.37 8.92 9.26
N SER A 178 6.30 9.64 9.55
CA SER A 178 6.09 11.00 9.04
C SER A 178 7.13 11.97 9.62
N GLN A 179 7.13 13.20 9.11
CA GLN A 179 7.81 14.29 9.79
C GLN A 179 7.12 14.55 11.15
N SER A 180 7.89 15.12 12.08
CA SER A 180 7.37 15.46 13.40
C SER A 180 6.49 16.71 13.35
N LEU A 181 5.35 16.63 14.02
CA LEU A 181 4.42 17.72 14.26
C LEU A 181 4.45 18.15 15.73
N SER A 182 3.93 19.33 16.01
CA SER A 182 3.62 19.72 17.38
C SER A 182 2.54 18.79 17.94
N VAL A 183 2.65 18.39 19.21
CA VAL A 183 1.56 17.66 19.88
C VAL A 183 0.27 18.50 19.93
N ARG A 184 0.37 19.83 19.79
CA ARG A 184 -0.81 20.69 19.65
C ARG A 184 -1.65 20.33 18.44
N SER A 185 -1.01 19.88 17.35
CA SER A 185 -1.71 19.35 16.19
C SER A 185 -2.66 18.26 16.67
N TRP A 186 -2.21 17.20 17.34
CA TRP A 186 -3.09 16.12 17.85
C TRP A 186 -4.30 16.60 18.65
N THR A 187 -4.12 17.65 19.45
CA THR A 187 -5.17 18.20 20.33
C THR A 187 -6.06 19.25 19.67
N ALA A 188 -5.74 19.68 18.45
CA ALA A 188 -6.53 20.65 17.72
C ALA A 188 -7.91 20.08 17.36
N HIS A 189 -8.90 20.96 17.23
CA HIS A 189 -10.24 20.57 16.81
C HIS A 189 -10.27 20.41 15.28
N TYR A 190 -9.99 19.21 14.79
CA TYR A 190 -9.99 18.85 13.35
C TYR A 190 -11.37 18.83 12.68
N LYS A 191 -12.42 19.33 13.38
CA LYS A 191 -13.74 19.53 12.79
C LYS A 191 -13.74 20.66 11.75
N ASP A 192 -12.73 21.52 11.78
CA ASP A 192 -12.55 22.61 10.83
C ASP A 192 -11.37 22.31 9.88
N PRO A 193 -11.66 21.96 8.60
CA PRO A 193 -10.63 21.67 7.61
C PRO A 193 -9.81 22.90 7.21
N ASP A 194 -10.25 24.11 7.59
CA ASP A 194 -9.55 25.36 7.26
C ASP A 194 -8.43 25.69 8.26
N THR A 195 -8.25 24.87 9.32
CA THR A 195 -7.17 25.06 10.30
C THR A 195 -5.81 24.62 9.75
N MET A 196 -4.77 25.38 10.10
CA MET A 196 -3.40 25.05 9.69
C MET A 196 -2.96 23.68 10.23
N GLU A 197 -3.36 23.34 11.45
CA GLU A 197 -3.06 22.05 12.08
C GLU A 197 -3.70 20.87 11.34
N TYR A 198 -4.90 21.06 10.78
CA TYR A 198 -5.57 20.09 9.92
C TYR A 198 -4.75 19.86 8.63
N GLY A 199 -4.43 20.94 7.92
CA GLY A 199 -3.63 20.88 6.69
C GLY A 199 -2.29 20.20 6.92
N LEU A 200 -1.56 20.58 7.96
CA LEU A 200 -0.25 19.99 8.29
C LEU A 200 -0.31 18.50 8.61
N LEU A 201 -1.39 18.02 9.23
CA LEU A 201 -1.57 16.59 9.52
C LEU A 201 -1.88 15.80 8.26
N ILE A 202 -2.78 16.32 7.41
CA ILE A 202 -3.11 15.72 6.11
C ILE A 202 -1.87 15.64 5.23
N ASP A 203 -1.11 16.73 5.11
CA ASP A 203 0.11 16.78 4.30
C ASP A 203 1.16 15.79 4.79
N ASN A 204 1.33 15.67 6.12
CA ASN A 204 2.24 14.69 6.71
C ASN A 204 1.81 13.25 6.44
N ALA A 205 0.52 12.95 6.62
CA ALA A 205 -0.02 11.62 6.33
C ALA A 205 0.15 11.28 4.84
N GLN A 206 -0.21 12.21 3.95
CA GLN A 206 -0.06 12.04 2.50
C GLN A 206 1.39 11.79 2.10
N LEU A 207 2.34 12.55 2.64
CA LEU A 207 3.76 12.35 2.34
C LEU A 207 4.21 10.96 2.81
N CYS A 208 3.89 10.57 4.04
CA CYS A 208 4.23 9.25 4.59
C CYS A 208 3.65 8.11 3.74
N ILE A 209 2.38 8.22 3.32
CA ILE A 209 1.72 7.21 2.46
C ILE A 209 2.46 7.08 1.12
N ARG A 210 2.75 8.20 0.45
CA ARG A 210 3.45 8.17 -0.85
C ARG A 210 4.83 7.56 -0.75
N GLU A 211 5.62 7.94 0.26
CA GLU A 211 6.96 7.39 0.47
C GLU A 211 6.93 5.87 0.62
N MET A 212 5.99 5.36 1.42
CA MET A 212 5.84 3.92 1.61
C MET A 212 5.37 3.21 0.34
N ALA A 213 4.47 3.82 -0.44
CA ALA A 213 4.04 3.27 -1.72
C ALA A 213 5.20 3.22 -2.74
N HIS A 214 6.02 4.27 -2.80
CA HIS A 214 7.23 4.30 -3.63
C HIS A 214 8.21 3.20 -3.22
N GLU A 215 8.49 3.09 -1.92
CA GLU A 215 9.40 2.07 -1.40
C GLU A 215 8.89 0.66 -1.69
N TYR A 216 7.59 0.42 -1.53
CA TYR A 216 6.95 -0.85 -1.85
C TYR A 216 7.16 -1.24 -3.31
N LEU A 217 6.82 -0.37 -4.26
CA LEU A 217 6.99 -0.67 -5.68
C LEU A 217 8.46 -0.85 -6.06
N ALA A 218 9.36 -0.08 -5.46
CA ALA A 218 10.79 -0.28 -5.63
C ALA A 218 11.19 -1.70 -5.18
N ARG A 219 10.86 -2.11 -3.95
CA ARG A 219 11.20 -3.45 -3.44
C ARG A 219 10.58 -4.57 -4.25
N ARG A 220 9.30 -4.43 -4.62
CA ARG A 220 8.57 -5.42 -5.40
C ARG A 220 9.17 -5.63 -6.78
N ASN A 221 9.54 -4.56 -7.47
CA ASN A 221 10.18 -4.65 -8.79
C ASN A 221 11.55 -5.36 -8.70
N HIS A 222 12.34 -5.09 -7.66
CA HIS A 222 13.59 -5.82 -7.43
C HIS A 222 13.34 -7.32 -7.21
N TYR A 223 12.28 -7.68 -6.47
CA TYR A 223 11.89 -9.08 -6.24
C TYR A 223 11.52 -9.80 -7.54
N HIS A 224 10.73 -9.16 -8.41
CA HIS A 224 10.36 -9.72 -9.70
C HIS A 224 11.58 -9.92 -10.63
N HIS A 225 12.52 -8.96 -10.66
CA HIS A 225 13.73 -9.11 -11.47
C HIS A 225 14.65 -10.24 -10.98
N ALA A 226 14.80 -10.43 -9.67
CA ALA A 226 15.63 -11.51 -9.12
C ALA A 226 15.09 -12.91 -9.49
N ASN A 227 13.77 -13.08 -9.51
CA ASN A 227 13.12 -14.36 -9.77
C ASN A 227 12.99 -14.72 -11.26
N GLN A 228 13.21 -13.77 -12.19
CA GLN A 228 13.20 -14.05 -13.63
C GLN A 228 14.52 -14.63 -14.17
N HIS A 229 15.57 -14.66 -13.35
CA HIS A 229 16.92 -15.12 -13.73
C HIS A 229 17.30 -16.51 -13.18
N HIS A 230 16.35 -17.22 -12.57
CA HIS A 230 16.50 -18.61 -12.12
C HIS A 230 15.58 -19.53 -12.94
#